data_AF-A0AAD2WCC6-F1
#
_entry.id   AF-A0AAD2WCC6-F1
#
_cell.length_a   1.000
_cell.length_b   1.000
_cell.length_c   1.000
_cell.angle_alpha   90.00
_cell.angle_beta   90.00
_cell.angle_gamma   90.00
#
_symmetry.space_group_name_H-M   'P 1'
#
loop_
_entity.id
_entity.type
_entity.pdbx_description
1 polymer ?
#
loop_
_entity_poly.entity_id
_entity_poly.type
_entity_poly.pdbx_seq_one_letter_code
_entity_poly.pdbx_strand_id
1 'polypeptide(L)'
;MHKETELKLRASRETLAALREHPLLKKRNKSGWQTRELLNQYFDTPERELSAARVALRLRRDGDAVIQTLKCRGQSVAGLSERNEYEWNLDKVKLDLKKLDATCWPEQLANLDKKTIKPLFTTDFSREYAEIAWGRGKSKVVIEAALDQGFVIAGKRKEEICELELELREGEPQALLELAAELAASLPLMPCDISKAERGYRLLEPDSYELDLPHTALEAEMALDDAYAALAWQLLGSSQRLAEQYRHNGHWRLLQDWVECLSELRALTASLGQAAPRATTRDLRASLDALLEDWRPLVQAGNDDEDIRRAAPEQFAEELEDVRWGQFSLETSRWLMARTWTAERKGRGERQGKAQLASWLGHLLGEEGRALKLPLYTQRPEDLAEQLPRIEQLLAWLHHARQVLEAPQMDRLYGDLKKLHELAEQPISDEVLEARIEQARAVDQSRGWKHLLKA
;
A
#
# COMPACT_ATOMS: atom_id res chain seq x y z
N MET A 1 13.56 -21.33 -13.00
CA MET A 1 12.92 -20.10 -12.55
C MET A 1 11.46 -20.41 -12.36
N HIS A 2 10.99 -20.38 -11.11
CA HIS A 2 9.58 -20.50 -10.79
C HIS A 2 9.05 -19.10 -10.46
N LYS A 3 7.85 -18.81 -10.93
CA LYS A 3 7.09 -17.62 -10.52
C LYS A 3 6.16 -18.07 -9.41
N GLU A 4 6.37 -17.54 -8.22
CA GLU A 4 5.47 -17.74 -7.08
C GLU A 4 4.54 -16.54 -6.98
N THR A 5 3.24 -16.76 -6.78
CA THR A 5 2.27 -15.71 -6.49
C THR A 5 1.72 -15.94 -5.08
N GLU A 6 2.02 -15.03 -4.17
CA GLU A 6 1.60 -15.12 -2.76
C GLU A 6 0.87 -13.85 -2.30
N LEU A 7 -0.03 -14.01 -1.34
CA LEU A 7 -0.64 -12.92 -0.58
C LEU A 7 -0.28 -13.09 0.89
N LYS A 8 0.29 -12.05 1.49
CA LYS A 8 0.70 -12.06 2.90
C LYS A 8 -0.21 -11.18 3.74
N LEU A 9 -0.69 -11.73 4.85
CA LEU A 9 -1.61 -11.10 5.78
C LEU A 9 -1.02 -11.15 7.18
N ARG A 10 -0.84 -10.02 7.85
CA ARG A 10 -0.58 -10.00 9.29
C ARG A 10 -1.81 -10.54 10.03
N ALA A 11 -1.55 -11.27 11.10
CA ALA A 11 -2.54 -11.76 12.05
C ALA A 11 -2.02 -11.62 13.49
N SER A 12 -2.91 -11.60 14.47
CA SER A 12 -2.57 -11.89 15.88
C SER A 12 -2.46 -13.40 16.11
N ARG A 13 -1.94 -13.80 17.28
CA ARG A 13 -1.83 -15.23 17.64
C ARG A 13 -3.21 -15.87 17.74
N GLU A 14 -4.15 -15.12 18.27
CA GLU A 14 -5.57 -15.43 18.41
C GLU A 14 -6.20 -15.63 17.04
N THR A 15 -5.92 -14.74 16.08
CA THR A 15 -6.38 -14.87 14.70
C THR A 15 -5.80 -16.09 14.01
N LEU A 16 -4.50 -16.40 14.17
CA LEU A 16 -3.92 -17.63 13.62
C LEU A 16 -4.60 -18.88 14.19
N ALA A 17 -4.89 -18.90 15.49
CA ALA A 17 -5.63 -20.01 16.09
C ALA A 17 -7.05 -20.13 15.54
N ALA A 18 -7.75 -19.00 15.36
CA ALA A 18 -9.08 -18.96 14.78
C ALA A 18 -9.11 -19.40 13.31
N LEU A 19 -8.06 -19.09 12.53
CA LEU A 19 -7.93 -19.52 11.14
C LEU A 19 -7.95 -21.04 11.00
N ARG A 20 -7.28 -21.79 11.89
CA ARG A 20 -7.30 -23.26 11.87
C ARG A 20 -8.72 -23.81 11.94
N GLU A 21 -9.55 -23.16 12.75
CA GLU A 21 -10.91 -23.57 13.04
C GLU A 21 -11.95 -22.93 12.11
N HIS A 22 -11.54 -21.99 11.26
CA HIS A 22 -12.43 -21.23 10.41
C HIS A 22 -13.21 -22.15 9.45
N PRO A 23 -14.56 -22.04 9.38
CA PRO A 23 -15.39 -22.96 8.60
C PRO A 23 -14.99 -23.09 7.14
N LEU A 24 -14.52 -21.98 6.54
CA LEU A 24 -14.07 -21.95 5.15
C LEU A 24 -12.83 -22.80 4.92
N LEU A 25 -11.84 -22.68 5.80
CA LEU A 25 -10.60 -23.45 5.69
C LEU A 25 -10.86 -24.90 6.02
N LYS A 26 -11.61 -25.22 7.08
CA LYS A 26 -12.01 -26.61 7.39
C LYS A 26 -12.69 -27.31 6.23
N LYS A 27 -13.61 -26.64 5.53
CA LYS A 27 -14.33 -27.21 4.38
C LYS A 27 -13.42 -27.47 3.17
N ARG A 28 -12.43 -26.59 2.94
CA ARG A 28 -11.57 -26.59 1.75
C ARG A 28 -10.21 -27.29 1.98
N ASN A 29 -9.80 -27.51 3.23
CA ASN A 29 -8.56 -28.19 3.60
C ASN A 29 -8.60 -29.67 3.20
N LYS A 30 -7.64 -30.09 2.36
CA LYS A 30 -7.54 -31.47 1.84
C LYS A 30 -6.42 -32.29 2.47
N SER A 31 -5.37 -31.63 2.96
CA SER A 31 -4.17 -32.28 3.48
C SER A 31 -4.18 -32.48 5.00
N GLY A 32 -5.08 -31.80 5.71
CA GLY A 32 -4.90 -31.51 7.13
C GLY A 32 -3.79 -30.47 7.34
N TRP A 33 -3.77 -29.87 8.54
CA TRP A 33 -2.67 -29.00 8.95
C TRP A 33 -1.44 -29.84 9.28
N GLN A 34 -0.29 -29.43 8.74
CA GLN A 34 1.03 -30.02 8.98
C GLN A 34 1.94 -28.95 9.58
N THR A 35 2.95 -29.35 10.35
CA THR A 35 3.86 -28.41 11.03
C THR A 35 5.30 -28.68 10.63
N ARG A 36 6.08 -27.61 10.43
CA ARG A 36 7.52 -27.66 10.25
C ARG A 36 8.20 -26.47 10.91
N GLU A 37 9.40 -26.70 11.44
CA GLU A 37 10.25 -25.66 12.00
C GLU A 37 11.21 -25.13 10.93
N LEU A 38 11.23 -23.81 10.73
CA LEU A 38 11.99 -23.16 9.68
C LEU A 38 12.99 -22.15 10.25
N LEU A 39 14.27 -22.52 10.19
CA LEU A 39 15.37 -21.63 10.52
C LEU A 39 16.00 -21.09 9.23
N ASN A 40 16.00 -19.77 9.07
CA ASN A 40 16.59 -19.11 7.92
C ASN A 40 17.70 -18.16 8.37
N GLN A 41 18.81 -18.15 7.65
CA GLN A 41 19.90 -17.19 7.79
C GLN A 41 19.95 -16.35 6.51
N TYR A 42 19.85 -15.03 6.66
CA TYR A 42 19.95 -14.07 5.57
C TYR A 42 21.36 -13.50 5.45
N PHE A 43 21.75 -13.21 4.22
CA PHE A 43 23.10 -12.78 3.86
C PHE A 43 23.07 -11.54 2.96
N ASP A 44 24.01 -10.64 3.18
CA ASP A 44 24.27 -9.45 2.33
C ASP A 44 25.72 -8.98 2.54
N THR A 45 26.16 -7.96 1.81
CA THR A 45 27.42 -7.24 2.08
C THR A 45 27.27 -6.31 3.28
N PRO A 46 28.38 -5.87 3.92
CA PRO A 46 28.31 -4.84 4.97
C PRO A 46 27.58 -3.56 4.53
N GLU A 47 27.69 -3.22 3.25
CA GLU A 47 27.06 -2.07 2.59
C GLU A 47 25.63 -2.35 2.10
N ARG A 48 25.10 -3.56 2.30
CA ARG A 48 23.72 -3.98 1.95
C ARG A 48 23.38 -3.86 0.47
N GLU A 49 24.35 -4.18 -0.39
CA GLU A 49 24.22 -4.04 -1.83
C GLU A 49 23.13 -4.98 -2.41
N LEU A 50 22.89 -6.16 -1.83
CA LEU A 50 21.80 -7.04 -2.26
C LEU A 50 20.45 -6.41 -1.95
N SER A 51 20.25 -5.91 -0.72
CA SER A 51 19.02 -5.20 -0.33
C SER A 51 18.74 -4.00 -1.23
N ALA A 52 19.76 -3.17 -1.49
CA ALA A 52 19.64 -2.01 -2.38
C ALA A 52 19.22 -2.40 -3.80
N ALA A 53 19.67 -3.55 -4.29
CA ALA A 53 19.25 -4.13 -5.56
C ALA A 53 17.91 -4.91 -5.50
N ARG A 54 17.20 -4.88 -4.35
CA ARG A 54 15.97 -5.63 -4.07
C ARG A 54 16.15 -7.15 -4.24
N VAL A 55 17.26 -7.67 -3.72
CA VAL A 55 17.65 -9.08 -3.75
C VAL A 55 17.75 -9.62 -2.33
N ALA A 56 17.21 -10.82 -2.10
CA ALA A 56 17.35 -11.51 -0.84
C ALA A 56 18.03 -12.87 -1.06
N LEU A 57 19.15 -13.08 -0.37
CA LEU A 57 19.87 -14.35 -0.34
C LEU A 57 19.74 -14.98 1.06
N ARG A 58 19.29 -16.23 1.12
CA ARG A 58 19.16 -16.96 2.39
C ARG A 58 19.62 -18.42 2.28
N LEU A 59 19.99 -18.97 3.43
CA LEU A 59 19.98 -20.40 3.69
C LEU A 59 18.81 -20.73 4.60
N ARG A 60 18.01 -21.73 4.24
CA ARG A 60 16.92 -22.27 5.05
C ARG A 60 17.30 -23.68 5.50
N ARG A 61 17.02 -24.00 6.76
CA ARG A 61 16.94 -25.35 7.28
C ARG A 61 15.48 -25.71 7.46
N ASP A 62 15.05 -26.77 6.78
CA ASP A 62 13.70 -27.35 6.89
C ASP A 62 13.90 -28.83 7.26
N GLY A 63 13.84 -29.13 8.56
CA GLY A 63 14.33 -30.40 9.10
C GLY A 63 15.82 -30.64 8.76
N ASP A 64 16.09 -31.76 8.08
CA ASP A 64 17.44 -32.14 7.62
C ASP A 64 17.81 -31.49 6.27
N ALA A 65 16.85 -30.92 5.55
CA ALA A 65 17.11 -30.27 4.27
C ALA A 65 17.75 -28.89 4.48
N VAL A 66 18.77 -28.59 3.68
CA VAL A 66 19.38 -27.27 3.61
C VAL A 66 19.14 -26.70 2.22
N ILE A 67 18.49 -25.55 2.16
CA ILE A 67 18.06 -24.93 0.90
C ILE A 67 18.68 -23.54 0.81
N GLN A 68 19.40 -23.27 -0.28
CA GLN A 68 19.81 -21.92 -0.65
C GLN A 68 18.75 -21.31 -1.55
N THR A 69 18.30 -20.11 -1.22
CA THR A 69 17.32 -19.38 -2.01
C THR A 69 17.88 -18.01 -2.40
N LEU A 70 17.79 -17.67 -3.69
CA LEU A 70 17.97 -16.32 -4.20
C LEU A 70 16.61 -15.82 -4.70
N LYS A 71 16.08 -14.77 -4.05
CA LYS A 71 14.89 -14.05 -4.51
C LYS A 71 15.33 -12.75 -5.16
N CYS A 72 14.92 -12.52 -6.40
CA CYS A 72 15.22 -11.31 -7.16
C CYS A 72 13.97 -10.44 -7.32
N ARG A 73 14.17 -9.20 -7.81
CA ARG A 73 13.11 -8.21 -7.99
C ARG A 73 11.89 -8.80 -8.69
N GLY A 74 10.75 -8.67 -8.02
CA GLY A 74 9.42 -8.98 -8.52
C GLY A 74 8.48 -7.79 -8.36
N GLN A 75 7.21 -7.99 -8.67
CA GLN A 75 6.16 -7.01 -8.36
C GLN A 75 5.54 -7.37 -7.02
N SER A 76 5.37 -6.39 -6.14
CA SER A 76 4.71 -6.52 -4.85
C SER A 76 3.80 -5.31 -4.73
N VAL A 77 2.49 -5.53 -4.71
CA VAL A 77 1.49 -4.46 -4.59
C VAL A 77 0.36 -4.96 -3.73
N ALA A 78 0.02 -4.18 -2.71
CA ALA A 78 -1.10 -4.45 -1.81
C ALA A 78 -1.07 -5.84 -1.14
N GLY A 79 0.13 -6.32 -0.79
CA GLY A 79 0.37 -7.64 -0.17
C GLY A 79 0.43 -8.81 -1.15
N LEU A 80 0.02 -8.62 -2.41
CA LEU A 80 0.16 -9.60 -3.49
C LEU A 80 1.57 -9.47 -4.09
N SER A 81 2.36 -10.53 -4.04
CA SER A 81 3.71 -10.54 -4.58
C SER A 81 3.92 -11.64 -5.62
N GLU A 82 4.56 -11.26 -6.73
CA GLU A 82 5.05 -12.17 -7.76
C GLU A 82 6.57 -11.97 -7.88
N ARG A 83 7.37 -13.00 -7.59
CA ARG A 83 8.83 -12.91 -7.59
C ARG A 83 9.49 -14.05 -8.35
N ASN A 84 10.67 -13.76 -8.90
CA ASN A 84 11.54 -14.78 -9.47
C ASN A 84 12.37 -15.41 -8.35
N GLU A 85 12.24 -16.72 -8.20
CA GLU A 85 12.94 -17.49 -7.19
C GLU A 85 13.83 -18.58 -7.81
N TYR A 86 15.01 -18.73 -7.22
CA TYR A 86 15.95 -19.80 -7.51
C TYR A 86 16.26 -20.52 -6.20
N GLU A 87 16.04 -21.84 -6.18
CA GLU A 87 16.29 -22.68 -5.02
C GLU A 87 17.27 -23.81 -5.36
N TRP A 88 18.14 -24.11 -4.40
CA TRP A 88 19.10 -25.21 -4.51
C TRP A 88 19.20 -25.97 -3.19
N ASN A 89 19.00 -27.28 -3.23
CA ASN A 89 19.34 -28.17 -2.12
C ASN A 89 20.87 -28.25 -1.99
N LEU A 90 21.36 -28.12 -0.76
CA LEU A 90 22.78 -28.16 -0.41
C LEU A 90 23.06 -29.29 0.59
N ASP A 91 24.25 -29.87 0.50
CA ASP A 91 24.70 -30.92 1.43
C ASP A 91 25.22 -30.37 2.77
N LYS A 92 25.41 -29.04 2.86
CA LYS A 92 26.03 -28.36 4.01
C LYS A 92 25.32 -27.04 4.30
N VAL A 93 25.30 -26.65 5.56
CA VAL A 93 24.80 -25.34 6.03
C VAL A 93 25.82 -24.24 5.70
N LYS A 94 26.08 -24.02 4.41
CA LYS A 94 26.99 -23.00 3.89
C LYS A 94 26.60 -22.62 2.47
N LEU A 95 26.61 -21.32 2.17
CA LEU A 95 26.31 -20.83 0.82
C LEU A 95 27.25 -21.44 -0.22
N ASP A 96 26.67 -21.86 -1.34
CA ASP A 96 27.40 -22.19 -2.56
C ASP A 96 27.31 -21.02 -3.54
N LEU A 97 28.30 -20.12 -3.44
CA LEU A 97 28.39 -18.92 -4.28
C LEU A 97 28.60 -19.26 -5.77
N LYS A 98 29.01 -20.48 -6.12
CA LYS A 98 29.19 -20.89 -7.52
C LYS A 98 27.85 -21.09 -8.22
N LYS A 99 26.79 -21.41 -7.48
CA LYS A 99 25.42 -21.52 -8.02
C LYS A 99 24.80 -20.16 -8.35
N LEU A 100 25.36 -19.08 -7.83
CA LEU A 100 24.96 -17.71 -8.11
C LEU A 100 25.66 -17.24 -9.40
N ASP A 101 25.36 -17.84 -10.54
CA ASP A 101 25.97 -17.48 -11.83
C ASP A 101 25.21 -16.35 -12.56
N ALA A 102 25.68 -15.95 -13.74
CA ALA A 102 25.09 -14.86 -14.52
C ALA A 102 23.64 -15.13 -14.98
N THR A 103 23.12 -16.37 -14.89
CA THR A 103 21.75 -16.70 -15.29
C THR A 103 20.71 -16.34 -14.23
N CYS A 104 21.14 -16.16 -12.98
CA CYS A 104 20.28 -15.80 -11.85
C CYS A 104 20.73 -14.52 -11.14
N TRP A 105 22.01 -14.17 -11.25
CA TRP A 105 22.59 -13.00 -10.59
C TRP A 105 22.20 -11.71 -11.32
N PRO A 106 21.65 -10.70 -10.62
CA PRO A 106 21.24 -9.45 -11.26
C PRO A 106 22.42 -8.69 -11.89
N GLU A 107 22.18 -8.12 -13.07
CA GLU A 107 23.17 -7.35 -13.82
C GLU A 107 23.74 -6.17 -13.03
N GLN A 108 22.90 -5.49 -12.24
CA GLN A 108 23.30 -4.37 -11.37
C GLN A 108 24.34 -4.79 -10.31
N LEU A 109 24.42 -6.08 -9.99
CA LEU A 109 25.36 -6.67 -9.03
C LEU A 109 26.49 -7.44 -9.72
N ALA A 110 26.66 -7.31 -11.05
CA ALA A 110 27.61 -8.13 -11.81
C ALA A 110 29.06 -8.01 -11.30
N ASN A 111 29.44 -6.83 -10.80
CA ASN A 111 30.79 -6.54 -10.30
C ASN A 111 30.96 -6.78 -8.78
N LEU A 112 29.92 -7.26 -8.10
CA LEU A 112 29.97 -7.52 -6.66
C LEU A 112 30.97 -8.64 -6.34
N ASP A 113 31.93 -8.39 -5.44
CA ASP A 113 32.73 -9.48 -4.88
C ASP A 113 31.88 -10.30 -3.89
N LYS A 114 31.33 -11.41 -4.38
CA LYS A 114 30.49 -12.33 -3.57
C LYS A 114 31.17 -12.84 -2.30
N LYS A 115 32.49 -12.70 -2.12
CA LYS A 115 33.19 -13.07 -0.87
C LYS A 115 32.93 -12.09 0.29
N THR A 116 32.48 -10.88 0.00
CA THR A 116 32.10 -9.88 1.01
C THR A 116 30.75 -10.19 1.65
N ILE A 117 29.93 -11.07 1.04
CA ILE A 117 28.63 -11.50 1.56
C ILE A 117 28.82 -12.24 2.90
N LYS A 118 28.16 -11.76 3.94
CA LYS A 118 28.18 -12.30 5.31
C LYS A 118 26.76 -12.52 5.86
N PRO A 119 26.60 -13.42 6.86
CA PRO A 119 25.34 -13.53 7.59
C PRO A 119 25.01 -12.20 8.28
N LEU A 120 23.74 -11.78 8.21
CA LEU A 120 23.27 -10.54 8.83
C LEU A 120 22.27 -10.79 9.95
N PHE A 121 21.18 -11.47 9.64
CA PHE A 121 20.08 -11.74 10.56
C PHE A 121 19.48 -13.11 10.26
N THR A 122 18.66 -13.60 11.18
CA THR A 122 17.94 -14.87 11.04
C THR A 122 16.43 -14.66 11.12
N THR A 123 15.69 -15.65 10.63
CA THR A 123 14.28 -15.81 10.97
C THR A 123 14.08 -17.22 11.48
N ASP A 124 13.42 -17.36 12.62
CA ASP A 124 13.20 -18.62 13.31
C ASP A 124 11.71 -18.72 13.64
N PHE A 125 11.00 -19.60 12.96
CA PHE A 125 9.55 -19.71 13.09
C PHE A 125 9.03 -21.12 12.78
N SER A 126 7.93 -21.46 13.46
CA SER A 126 7.11 -22.62 13.14
C SER A 126 6.12 -22.25 12.04
N ARG A 127 6.02 -23.07 11.00
CA ARG A 127 5.00 -22.98 9.95
C ARG A 127 4.01 -24.12 10.11
N GLU A 128 2.75 -23.76 10.34
CA GLU A 128 1.64 -24.69 10.11
C GLU A 128 1.10 -24.47 8.70
N TYR A 129 0.96 -25.50 7.87
CA TYR A 129 0.51 -25.35 6.49
C TYR A 129 -0.50 -26.41 6.08
N ALA A 130 -1.38 -26.05 5.14
CA ALA A 130 -2.37 -26.95 4.55
C ALA A 130 -2.69 -26.58 3.10
N GLU A 131 -3.02 -27.59 2.28
CA GLU A 131 -3.55 -27.40 0.94
C GLU A 131 -5.06 -27.12 1.00
N ILE A 132 -5.45 -25.93 0.54
CA ILE A 132 -6.81 -25.44 0.45
C ILE A 132 -7.27 -25.52 -1.00
N ALA A 133 -8.23 -26.41 -1.28
CA ALA A 133 -8.67 -26.66 -2.66
C ALA A 133 -10.20 -26.64 -2.80
N TRP A 134 -10.66 -26.02 -3.89
CA TRP A 134 -12.07 -25.98 -4.28
C TRP A 134 -12.24 -25.86 -5.80
N GLY A 135 -13.46 -26.07 -6.29
CA GLY A 135 -13.81 -25.89 -7.70
C GLY A 135 -14.30 -24.47 -8.00
N ARG A 136 -13.88 -23.90 -9.13
CA ARG A 136 -14.32 -22.61 -9.67
C ARG A 136 -14.79 -22.81 -11.11
N GLY A 137 -16.11 -23.01 -11.29
CA GLY A 137 -16.67 -23.38 -12.58
C GLY A 137 -16.14 -24.75 -13.04
N LYS A 138 -15.46 -24.78 -14.19
CA LYS A 138 -14.79 -25.99 -14.72
C LYS A 138 -13.34 -26.15 -14.26
N SER A 139 -12.80 -25.17 -13.52
CA SER A 139 -11.40 -25.15 -13.09
C SER A 139 -11.27 -25.53 -11.62
N LYS A 140 -10.10 -26.03 -11.24
CA LYS A 140 -9.71 -26.25 -9.85
C LYS A 140 -8.84 -25.09 -9.37
N VAL A 141 -8.98 -24.73 -8.10
CA VAL A 141 -8.08 -23.81 -7.41
C VAL A 141 -7.40 -24.57 -6.28
N VAL A 142 -6.08 -24.36 -6.15
CA VAL A 142 -5.25 -24.90 -5.07
C VAL A 142 -4.39 -23.78 -4.51
N ILE A 143 -4.51 -23.54 -3.20
CA ILE A 143 -3.72 -22.57 -2.46
C ILE A 143 -3.09 -23.29 -1.28
N GLU A 144 -1.80 -23.07 -1.05
CA GLU A 144 -1.17 -23.40 0.23
C GLU A 144 -1.48 -22.26 1.21
N ALA A 145 -2.17 -22.56 2.31
CA ALA A 145 -2.28 -21.64 3.43
C ALA A 145 -1.20 -21.99 4.45
N ALA A 146 -0.37 -21.03 4.81
CA ALA A 146 0.69 -21.16 5.80
C ALA A 146 0.51 -20.15 6.94
N LEU A 147 0.45 -20.63 8.18
CA LEU A 147 0.41 -19.86 9.40
C LEU A 147 1.81 -19.86 10.00
N ASP A 148 2.48 -18.71 9.95
CA ASP A 148 3.83 -18.54 10.45
C ASP A 148 3.82 -17.86 11.81
N GLN A 149 4.49 -18.49 12.79
CA GLN A 149 4.68 -17.92 14.12
C GLN A 149 6.14 -18.06 14.57
N GLY A 150 6.77 -16.94 14.94
CA GLY A 150 8.16 -16.93 15.38
C GLY A 150 8.77 -15.54 15.43
N PHE A 151 10.04 -15.42 15.04
CA PHE A 151 10.77 -14.15 15.13
C PHE A 151 11.71 -13.91 13.94
N VAL A 152 11.83 -12.65 13.55
CA VAL A 152 13.01 -12.11 12.87
C VAL A 152 14.00 -11.64 13.93
N ILE A 153 15.27 -11.98 13.81
CA ILE A 153 16.29 -11.73 14.85
C ILE A 153 17.54 -11.13 14.22
N ALA A 154 17.92 -9.93 14.66
CA ALA A 154 19.15 -9.25 14.27
C ALA A 154 19.94 -8.82 15.52
N GLY A 155 21.01 -9.55 15.85
CA GLY A 155 21.78 -9.33 17.07
C GLY A 155 20.93 -9.51 18.33
N LYS A 156 20.76 -8.44 19.11
CA LYS A 156 19.93 -8.42 20.34
C LYS A 156 18.49 -8.01 20.10
N ARG A 157 18.16 -7.57 18.89
CA ARG A 157 16.82 -7.09 18.53
C ARG A 157 16.04 -8.21 17.84
N LYS A 158 14.74 -8.25 18.11
CA LYS A 158 13.83 -9.21 17.49
C LYS A 158 12.50 -8.56 17.19
N GLU A 159 11.85 -9.06 16.16
CA GLU A 159 10.49 -8.71 15.79
C GLU A 159 9.67 -9.99 15.63
N GLU A 160 8.43 -9.99 16.11
CA GLU A 160 7.54 -11.13 15.98
C GLU A 160 7.09 -11.36 14.53
N ILE A 161 7.01 -12.64 14.16
CA ILE A 161 6.35 -13.14 12.96
C ILE A 161 5.02 -13.74 13.43
N CYS A 162 3.92 -13.20 12.90
CA CYS A 162 2.57 -13.71 13.09
C CYS A 162 1.77 -13.37 11.84
N GLU A 163 1.73 -14.30 10.89
CA GLU A 163 1.17 -14.03 9.56
C GLU A 163 0.57 -15.26 8.90
N LEU A 164 -0.47 -15.01 8.10
CA LEU A 164 -1.02 -15.94 7.13
C LEU A 164 -0.40 -15.63 5.76
N GLU A 165 0.30 -16.58 5.17
CA GLU A 165 0.70 -16.57 3.77
C GLU A 165 -0.24 -17.48 2.97
N LEU A 166 -0.80 -16.96 1.88
CA LEU A 166 -1.58 -17.70 0.90
C LEU A 166 -0.76 -17.78 -0.39
N GLU A 167 -0.35 -18.97 -0.80
CA GLU A 167 0.46 -19.18 -2.01
C GLU A 167 -0.35 -19.93 -3.06
N LEU A 168 -0.42 -19.39 -4.28
CA LEU A 168 -1.17 -20.00 -5.38
C LEU A 168 -0.37 -21.17 -5.98
N ARG A 169 -0.91 -22.38 -5.89
CA ARG A 169 -0.35 -23.59 -6.52
C ARG A 169 -1.02 -23.91 -7.86
N GLU A 170 -2.33 -23.68 -7.95
CA GLU A 170 -3.12 -23.90 -9.16
C GLU A 170 -4.30 -22.92 -9.22
N GLY A 171 -4.57 -22.34 -10.39
CA GLY A 171 -5.69 -21.41 -10.62
C GLY A 171 -5.25 -20.00 -10.95
N GLU A 172 -6.14 -19.04 -10.77
CA GLU A 172 -5.91 -17.61 -11.10
C GLU A 172 -5.59 -16.82 -9.83
N PRO A 173 -4.68 -15.81 -9.88
CA PRO A 173 -4.33 -14.95 -8.73
C PRO A 173 -5.51 -14.33 -8.00
N GLN A 174 -6.62 -14.09 -8.73
CA GLN A 174 -7.85 -13.57 -8.14
C GLN A 174 -8.38 -14.43 -6.98
N ALA A 175 -8.15 -15.75 -7.02
CA ALA A 175 -8.62 -16.65 -5.99
C ALA A 175 -7.93 -16.41 -4.63
N LEU A 176 -6.70 -15.88 -4.61
CA LEU A 176 -6.01 -15.47 -3.38
C LEU A 176 -6.77 -14.33 -2.69
N LEU A 177 -7.08 -13.27 -3.44
CA LEU A 177 -7.80 -12.11 -2.93
C LEU A 177 -9.24 -12.46 -2.53
N GLU A 178 -9.91 -13.34 -3.27
CA GLU A 178 -11.24 -13.85 -2.91
C GLU A 178 -11.20 -14.61 -1.57
N LEU A 179 -10.29 -15.58 -1.42
CA LEU A 179 -10.14 -16.34 -0.18
C LEU A 179 -9.79 -15.41 0.99
N ALA A 180 -8.83 -14.50 0.81
CA ALA A 180 -8.43 -13.57 1.84
C ALA A 180 -9.57 -12.64 2.27
N ALA A 181 -10.34 -12.09 1.32
CA ALA A 181 -11.49 -11.24 1.65
C ALA A 181 -12.58 -12.03 2.40
N GLU A 182 -12.85 -13.28 2.01
CA GLU A 182 -13.79 -14.15 2.74
C GLU A 182 -13.33 -14.43 4.18
N LEU A 183 -12.03 -14.58 4.42
CA LEU A 183 -11.47 -14.76 5.77
C LEU A 183 -11.51 -13.46 6.58
N ALA A 184 -11.08 -12.35 5.96
CA ALA A 184 -11.06 -11.03 6.57
C ALA A 184 -12.46 -10.50 6.90
N ALA A 185 -13.51 -11.08 6.32
CA ALA A 185 -14.90 -10.79 6.67
C ALA A 185 -15.22 -11.02 8.17
N SER A 186 -14.48 -11.91 8.84
CA SER A 186 -14.73 -12.27 10.24
C SER A 186 -13.48 -12.35 11.12
N LEU A 187 -12.29 -12.16 10.53
CA LEU A 187 -11.02 -12.25 11.23
C LEU A 187 -10.13 -11.04 10.91
N PRO A 188 -9.47 -10.42 11.90
CA PRO A 188 -8.56 -9.30 11.69
C PRO A 188 -7.33 -9.73 10.89
N LEU A 189 -7.35 -9.46 9.58
CA LEU A 189 -6.31 -9.86 8.63
C LEU A 189 -5.91 -8.66 7.77
N MET A 190 -4.69 -8.18 7.95
CA MET A 190 -4.19 -7.00 7.24
C MET A 190 -3.18 -7.41 6.17
N PRO A 191 -3.41 -7.06 4.88
CA PRO A 191 -2.38 -7.24 3.86
C PRO A 191 -1.08 -6.53 4.23
N CYS A 192 0.04 -7.26 4.14
CA CYS A 192 1.34 -6.78 4.56
C CYS A 192 2.36 -7.01 3.44
N ASP A 193 2.85 -5.91 2.89
CA ASP A 193 3.82 -5.92 1.79
C ASP A 193 5.29 -5.96 2.27
N ILE A 194 5.52 -5.90 3.59
CA ILE A 194 6.86 -5.96 4.19
C ILE A 194 7.30 -7.42 4.36
N SER A 195 8.36 -7.80 3.64
CA SER A 195 8.91 -9.15 3.70
C SER A 195 9.63 -9.43 5.03
N LYS A 196 9.79 -10.71 5.39
CA LYS A 196 10.63 -11.10 6.54
C LYS A 196 12.08 -10.61 6.40
N ALA A 197 12.60 -10.52 5.18
CA ALA A 197 13.92 -9.98 4.89
C ALA A 197 13.99 -8.47 5.19
N GLU A 198 12.99 -7.72 4.74
CA GLU A 198 12.88 -6.28 4.99
C GLU A 198 12.75 -5.96 6.47
N ARG A 199 11.97 -6.74 7.23
CA ARG A 199 11.95 -6.69 8.70
C ARG A 199 13.34 -6.90 9.32
N GLY A 200 14.13 -7.81 8.76
CA GLY A 200 15.50 -8.05 9.22
C GLY A 200 16.42 -6.84 9.01
N TYR A 201 16.33 -6.18 7.85
CA TYR A 201 17.06 -4.94 7.59
C TYR A 201 16.60 -3.78 8.46
N ARG A 202 15.29 -3.64 8.69
CA ARG A 202 14.72 -2.69 9.65
C ARG A 202 15.29 -2.89 11.05
N LEU A 203 15.41 -4.14 11.50
CA LEU A 203 16.06 -4.44 12.77
C LEU A 203 17.57 -4.12 12.77
N LEU A 204 18.24 -3.94 11.65
CA LEU A 204 19.64 -3.48 11.62
C LEU A 204 19.77 -1.95 11.70
N GLU A 205 18.72 -1.20 11.37
CA GLU A 205 18.65 0.27 11.37
C GLU A 205 17.45 0.75 12.22
N PRO A 206 17.48 0.58 13.56
CA PRO A 206 16.33 0.88 14.41
C PRO A 206 15.92 2.36 14.42
N ASP A 207 16.85 3.26 14.08
CA ASP A 207 16.61 4.70 14.03
C ASP A 207 16.11 5.17 12.65
N SER A 208 16.08 4.28 11.65
CA SER A 208 15.54 4.60 10.33
C SER A 208 14.03 4.40 10.29
N TYR A 209 13.33 5.42 9.81
CA TYR A 209 11.92 5.36 9.46
C TYR A 209 11.70 5.63 7.96
N GLU A 210 12.78 5.60 7.18
CA GLU A 210 12.69 5.68 5.73
C GLU A 210 11.92 4.47 5.19
N LEU A 211 10.96 4.75 4.32
CA LEU A 211 10.09 3.75 3.74
C LEU A 211 10.08 3.95 2.23
N ASP A 212 10.50 2.92 1.50
CA ASP A 212 10.34 2.88 0.05
C ASP A 212 8.85 2.71 -0.25
N LEU A 213 8.21 3.78 -0.71
CA LEU A 213 6.81 3.78 -1.12
C LEU A 213 6.72 3.56 -2.63
N PRO A 214 5.70 2.81 -3.10
CA PRO A 214 5.48 2.67 -4.53
C PRO A 214 5.31 4.05 -5.18
N HIS A 215 5.90 4.21 -6.36
CA HIS A 215 5.76 5.40 -7.18
C HIS A 215 5.49 5.00 -8.63
N THR A 216 4.46 5.59 -9.21
CA THR A 216 4.03 5.35 -10.58
C THR A 216 4.24 6.59 -11.41
N ALA A 217 5.02 6.46 -12.48
CA ALA A 217 5.12 7.51 -13.47
C ALA A 217 3.84 7.54 -14.33
N LEU A 218 3.23 8.71 -14.43
CA LEU A 218 2.10 8.96 -15.31
C LEU A 218 2.55 9.70 -16.57
N GLU A 219 1.99 9.29 -17.70
CA GLU A 219 2.23 9.86 -19.03
C GLU A 219 1.00 10.65 -19.49
N ALA A 220 1.22 11.72 -20.27
CA ALA A 220 0.14 12.60 -20.72
C ALA A 220 -0.90 11.88 -21.58
N GLU A 221 -0.45 10.89 -22.37
CA GLU A 221 -1.24 10.11 -23.30
C GLU A 221 -1.94 8.90 -22.64
N MET A 222 -1.61 8.60 -21.38
CA MET A 222 -2.22 7.49 -20.63
C MET A 222 -3.74 7.69 -20.55
N ALA A 223 -4.51 6.62 -20.73
CA ALA A 223 -5.96 6.69 -20.55
C ALA A 223 -6.30 6.94 -19.07
N LEU A 224 -7.35 7.72 -18.80
CA LEU A 224 -7.83 7.97 -17.43
C LEU A 224 -7.96 6.69 -16.59
N ASP A 225 -8.59 5.64 -17.14
CA ASP A 225 -8.78 4.41 -16.37
C ASP A 225 -7.46 3.74 -15.97
N ASP A 226 -6.42 3.84 -16.81
CA ASP A 226 -5.09 3.28 -16.52
C ASP A 226 -4.33 4.13 -15.51
N ALA A 227 -4.39 5.46 -15.67
CA ALA A 227 -3.80 6.41 -14.72
C ALA A 227 -4.42 6.27 -13.32
N TYR A 228 -5.76 6.19 -13.26
CA TYR A 228 -6.45 5.95 -12.00
C TYR A 228 -6.07 4.61 -11.38
N ALA A 229 -6.06 3.52 -12.17
CA ALA A 229 -5.70 2.20 -11.65
C ALA A 229 -4.28 2.19 -11.08
N ALA A 230 -3.33 2.81 -11.79
CA ALA A 230 -1.96 2.99 -11.35
C ALA A 230 -1.87 3.73 -10.00
N LEU A 231 -2.52 4.90 -9.88
CA LEU A 231 -2.51 5.68 -8.65
C LEU A 231 -3.22 4.98 -7.50
N ALA A 232 -4.34 4.31 -7.75
CA ALA A 232 -5.08 3.63 -6.71
C ALA A 232 -4.32 2.41 -6.16
N TRP A 233 -3.63 1.65 -7.02
CA TRP A 233 -2.72 0.60 -6.58
C TRP A 233 -1.53 1.14 -5.79
N GLN A 234 -0.95 2.25 -6.23
CA GLN A 234 0.11 2.94 -5.51
C GLN A 234 -0.33 3.34 -4.11
N LEU A 235 -1.44 4.07 -4.00
CA LEU A 235 -1.94 4.57 -2.72
C LEU A 235 -2.36 3.42 -1.79
N LEU A 236 -3.00 2.38 -2.31
CA LEU A 236 -3.32 1.20 -1.50
C LEU A 236 -2.05 0.50 -0.98
N GLY A 237 -1.03 0.34 -1.82
CA GLY A 237 0.26 -0.22 -1.41
C GLY A 237 0.99 0.66 -0.39
N SER A 238 1.01 1.97 -0.61
CA SER A 238 1.60 2.95 0.32
C SER A 238 0.90 2.92 1.67
N SER A 239 -0.44 2.90 1.67
CA SER A 239 -1.26 2.84 2.88
C SER A 239 -0.91 1.62 3.75
N GLN A 240 -0.76 0.45 3.14
CA GLN A 240 -0.36 -0.76 3.87
C GLN A 240 1.05 -0.68 4.45
N ARG A 241 2.01 -0.14 3.69
CA ARG A 241 3.40 0.00 4.14
C ARG A 241 3.53 1.04 5.25
N LEU A 242 2.84 2.17 5.14
CA LEU A 242 2.79 3.22 6.16
C LEU A 242 2.16 2.71 7.45
N ALA A 243 1.02 2.03 7.37
CA ALA A 243 0.36 1.41 8.51
C ALA A 243 1.27 0.38 9.20
N GLU A 244 1.99 -0.44 8.43
CA GLU A 244 2.93 -1.42 9.00
C GLU A 244 4.09 -0.72 9.73
N GLN A 245 4.66 0.32 9.11
CA GLN A 245 5.76 1.04 9.73
C GLN A 245 5.32 1.81 10.97
N TYR A 246 4.12 2.43 10.94
CA TYR A 246 3.56 3.11 12.10
C TYR A 246 3.30 2.16 13.25
N ARG A 247 2.71 0.98 13.01
CA ARG A 247 2.58 -0.08 14.02
C ARG A 247 3.93 -0.48 14.63
N HIS A 248 4.99 -0.52 13.81
CA HIS A 248 6.30 -0.95 14.26
C HIS A 248 6.99 0.04 15.21
N ASN A 249 6.95 1.34 14.90
CA ASN A 249 7.74 2.35 15.62
C ASN A 249 6.95 3.53 16.20
N GLY A 250 5.65 3.64 15.92
CA GLY A 250 4.77 4.69 16.42
C GLY A 250 5.13 6.11 15.95
N HIS A 251 5.99 6.27 14.94
CA HIS A 251 6.46 7.59 14.54
C HIS A 251 5.32 8.41 13.93
N TRP A 252 4.94 9.51 14.59
CA TRP A 252 3.74 10.31 14.26
C TRP A 252 3.60 10.68 12.78
N ARG A 253 4.72 11.06 12.13
CA ARG A 253 4.72 11.41 10.70
C ARG A 253 4.15 10.30 9.81
N LEU A 254 4.36 9.03 10.15
CA LEU A 254 3.84 7.90 9.37
C LEU A 254 2.31 7.81 9.45
N LEU A 255 1.72 8.14 10.60
CA LEU A 255 0.27 8.20 10.74
C LEU A 255 -0.31 9.38 9.93
N GLN A 256 0.36 10.54 9.96
CA GLN A 256 -0.01 11.69 9.12
C GLN A 256 0.03 11.31 7.63
N ASP A 257 1.12 10.71 7.17
CA ASP A 257 1.29 10.25 5.79
C ASP A 257 0.23 9.22 5.40
N TRP A 258 -0.13 8.33 6.33
CA TRP A 258 -1.16 7.32 6.11
C TRP A 258 -2.55 7.92 5.93
N VAL A 259 -2.94 8.88 6.77
CA VAL A 259 -4.21 9.61 6.63
C VAL A 259 -4.23 10.45 5.35
N GLU A 260 -3.12 11.09 4.99
CA GLU A 260 -2.96 11.82 3.72
C GLU A 260 -3.16 10.86 2.53
N CYS A 261 -2.55 9.68 2.58
CA CYS A 261 -2.68 8.65 1.55
C CYS A 261 -4.14 8.17 1.36
N LEU A 262 -4.87 7.94 2.45
CA LEU A 262 -6.30 7.59 2.40
C LEU A 262 -7.16 8.73 1.85
N SER A 263 -6.84 9.97 2.24
CA SER A 263 -7.53 11.18 1.78
C SER A 263 -7.36 11.36 0.27
N GLU A 264 -6.15 11.15 -0.25
CA GLU A 264 -5.88 11.19 -1.69
C GLU A 264 -6.61 10.10 -2.45
N LEU A 265 -6.60 8.86 -1.95
CA LEU A 265 -7.34 7.76 -2.58
C LEU A 265 -8.84 8.08 -2.64
N ARG A 266 -9.38 8.67 -1.56
CA ARG A 266 -10.78 9.08 -1.49
C ARG A 266 -11.12 10.21 -2.46
N ALA A 267 -10.22 11.19 -2.59
CA ALA A 267 -10.38 12.33 -3.49
C ALA A 267 -10.27 11.92 -4.97
N LEU A 268 -9.30 11.08 -5.32
CA LEU A 268 -9.18 10.50 -6.66
C LEU A 268 -10.40 9.64 -7.02
N THR A 269 -10.88 8.82 -6.08
CA THR A 269 -12.09 8.01 -6.28
C THR A 269 -13.33 8.88 -6.52
N ALA A 270 -13.42 10.06 -5.89
CA ALA A 270 -14.51 11.00 -6.14
C ALA A 270 -14.50 11.53 -7.58
N SER A 271 -13.30 11.83 -8.13
CA SER A 271 -13.15 12.33 -9.49
C SER A 271 -13.60 11.35 -10.57
N LEU A 272 -13.58 10.04 -10.28
CA LEU A 272 -14.14 9.03 -11.16
C LEU A 272 -15.64 9.16 -11.38
N GLY A 273 -16.39 9.97 -10.61
CA GLY A 273 -17.81 10.20 -10.83
C GLY A 273 -18.16 10.70 -12.25
N GLN A 274 -17.19 11.23 -13.00
CA GLN A 274 -17.36 11.62 -14.41
C GLN A 274 -17.33 10.43 -15.39
N ALA A 275 -16.65 9.33 -15.02
CA ALA A 275 -16.40 8.16 -15.87
C ALA A 275 -17.12 6.90 -15.37
N ALA A 276 -17.17 6.68 -14.06
CA ALA A 276 -17.68 5.49 -13.40
C ALA A 276 -19.13 5.67 -12.91
N PRO A 277 -20.00 4.65 -13.04
CA PRO A 277 -21.30 4.66 -12.37
C PRO A 277 -21.14 4.82 -10.85
N ARG A 278 -21.94 5.69 -10.20
CA ARG A 278 -21.80 5.96 -8.75
C ARG A 278 -21.91 4.71 -7.86
N ALA A 279 -22.68 3.72 -8.30
CA ALA A 279 -22.86 2.46 -7.58
C ALA A 279 -21.55 1.66 -7.51
N THR A 280 -20.70 1.73 -8.54
CA THR A 280 -19.46 0.94 -8.58
C THR A 280 -18.37 1.52 -7.70
N THR A 281 -18.44 2.80 -7.30
CA THR A 281 -17.47 3.42 -6.36
C THR A 281 -18.02 3.58 -4.95
N ARG A 282 -19.28 3.19 -4.68
CA ARG A 282 -19.98 3.48 -3.42
C ARG A 282 -19.27 2.86 -2.22
N ASP A 283 -18.98 1.57 -2.29
CA ASP A 283 -18.50 0.82 -1.13
C ASP A 283 -17.06 1.25 -0.78
N LEU A 284 -16.20 1.45 -1.79
CA LEU A 284 -14.85 2.02 -1.59
C LEU A 284 -14.90 3.41 -0.93
N ARG A 285 -15.78 4.31 -1.40
CA ARG A 285 -15.93 5.64 -0.80
C ARG A 285 -16.41 5.56 0.65
N ALA A 286 -17.39 4.70 0.93
CA ALA A 286 -17.94 4.54 2.27
C ALA A 286 -16.89 3.99 3.25
N SER A 287 -16.09 2.99 2.85
CA SER A 287 -15.02 2.45 3.70
C SER A 287 -13.92 3.47 3.97
N LEU A 288 -13.54 4.26 2.97
CA LEU A 288 -12.58 5.37 3.14
C LEU A 288 -13.14 6.48 4.02
N ASP A 289 -14.42 6.86 3.84
CA ASP A 289 -15.07 7.88 4.67
C ASP A 289 -15.09 7.44 6.14
N ALA A 290 -15.43 6.18 6.42
CA ALA A 290 -15.43 5.64 7.79
C ALA A 290 -14.05 5.69 8.45
N LEU A 291 -12.99 5.35 7.71
CA LEU A 291 -11.62 5.44 8.23
C LEU A 291 -11.19 6.89 8.45
N LEU A 292 -11.50 7.78 7.50
CA LEU A 292 -11.13 9.19 7.60
C LEU A 292 -11.90 9.92 8.70
N GLU A 293 -13.15 9.53 8.98
CA GLU A 293 -13.97 10.10 10.05
C GLU A 293 -13.34 9.88 11.44
N ASP A 294 -12.72 8.72 11.67
CA ASP A 294 -12.05 8.42 12.93
C ASP A 294 -10.61 8.99 12.99
N TRP A 295 -9.84 8.80 11.92
CA TRP A 295 -8.40 9.02 11.96
C TRP A 295 -7.96 10.45 11.63
N ARG A 296 -8.73 11.18 10.81
CA ARG A 296 -8.39 12.57 10.47
C ARG A 296 -8.48 13.51 11.68
N PRO A 297 -9.57 13.51 12.48
CA PRO A 297 -9.64 14.37 13.65
C PRO A 297 -8.54 14.08 14.67
N LEU A 298 -8.19 12.80 14.84
CA LEU A 298 -7.08 12.38 15.71
C LEU A 298 -5.74 12.96 15.24
N VAL A 299 -5.45 12.87 13.94
CA VAL A 299 -4.22 13.45 13.36
C VAL A 299 -4.21 14.98 13.48
N GLN A 300 -5.35 15.63 13.22
CA GLN A 300 -5.45 17.09 13.34
C GLN A 300 -5.21 17.54 14.79
N ALA A 301 -5.85 16.89 15.77
CA ALA A 301 -5.67 17.21 17.17
C ALA A 301 -4.23 16.93 17.66
N GLY A 302 -3.63 15.82 17.21
CA GLY A 302 -2.26 15.47 17.57
C GLY A 302 -1.17 16.38 16.97
N ASN A 303 -1.50 17.25 16.01
CA ASN A 303 -0.54 18.25 15.52
C ASN A 303 -0.13 19.25 16.61
N ASP A 304 -1.08 19.60 17.49
CA ASP A 304 -0.89 20.59 18.56
C ASP A 304 -0.84 19.95 19.97
N ASP A 305 -1.21 18.68 20.09
CA ASP A 305 -1.28 17.95 21.37
C ASP A 305 -0.31 16.75 21.41
N GLU A 306 0.65 16.79 22.33
CA GLU A 306 1.61 15.69 22.52
C GLU A 306 1.00 14.45 23.20
N ASP A 307 0.02 14.63 24.09
CA ASP A 307 -0.62 13.52 24.80
C ASP A 307 -1.46 12.67 23.83
N ILE A 308 -2.13 13.31 22.86
CA ILE A 308 -2.81 12.61 21.76
C ILE A 308 -1.80 11.78 20.96
N ARG A 309 -0.65 12.35 20.60
CA ARG A 309 0.40 11.62 19.86
C ARG A 309 0.94 10.42 20.62
N ARG A 310 1.04 10.53 21.95
CA ARG A 310 1.50 9.43 22.82
C ARG A 310 0.47 8.31 22.97
N ALA A 311 -0.82 8.64 22.90
CA ALA A 311 -1.91 7.66 23.00
C ALA A 311 -2.26 6.98 21.65
N ALA A 312 -1.97 7.63 20.53
CA ALA A 312 -2.33 7.14 19.19
C ALA A 312 -1.82 5.73 18.83
N PRO A 313 -0.61 5.27 19.24
CA PRO A 313 -0.16 3.91 18.95
C PRO A 313 -1.04 2.82 19.57
N GLU A 314 -1.63 3.07 20.74
CA GLU A 314 -2.55 2.13 21.39
C GLU A 314 -3.87 2.03 20.63
N GLN A 315 -4.46 3.17 20.26
CA GLN A 315 -5.66 3.23 19.43
C GLN A 315 -5.44 2.56 18.06
N PHE A 316 -4.25 2.71 17.48
CA PHE A 316 -3.91 2.05 16.23
C PHE A 316 -3.75 0.54 16.39
N ALA A 317 -3.22 0.08 17.52
CA ALA A 317 -3.17 -1.34 17.84
C ALA A 317 -4.59 -1.93 17.96
N GLU A 318 -5.53 -1.21 18.58
CA GLU A 318 -6.94 -1.60 18.67
C GLU A 318 -7.62 -1.69 17.28
N GLU A 319 -7.36 -0.74 16.37
CA GLU A 319 -7.87 -0.82 14.98
C GLU A 319 -7.38 -2.07 14.23
N LEU A 320 -6.15 -2.52 14.51
CA LEU A 320 -5.62 -3.73 13.90
C LEU A 320 -6.26 -5.03 14.44
N GLU A 321 -7.02 -4.93 15.53
CA GLU A 321 -7.85 -6.02 16.06
C GLU A 321 -9.26 -6.04 15.45
N ASP A 322 -9.63 -5.05 14.62
CA ASP A 322 -10.88 -5.03 13.85
C ASP A 322 -10.68 -5.62 12.43
N VAL A 323 -11.78 -6.04 11.82
CA VAL A 323 -11.86 -6.54 10.44
C VAL A 323 -11.89 -5.42 9.39
N ARG A 324 -12.36 -4.22 9.75
CA ARG A 324 -12.66 -3.11 8.83
C ARG A 324 -11.49 -2.79 7.92
N TRP A 325 -10.28 -2.69 8.48
CA TRP A 325 -9.10 -2.33 7.72
C TRP A 325 -8.69 -3.41 6.70
N GLY A 326 -8.70 -4.66 7.15
CA GLY A 326 -8.42 -5.83 6.32
C GLY A 326 -9.42 -5.96 5.16
N GLN A 327 -10.71 -5.79 5.47
CA GLN A 327 -11.79 -5.79 4.48
C GLN A 327 -11.62 -4.67 3.47
N PHE A 328 -11.45 -3.42 3.92
CA PHE A 328 -11.19 -2.27 3.05
C PHE A 328 -10.04 -2.57 2.08
N SER A 329 -8.89 -3.05 2.59
CA SER A 329 -7.72 -3.29 1.77
C SER A 329 -7.94 -4.38 0.73
N LEU A 330 -8.53 -5.51 1.13
CA LEU A 330 -8.75 -6.66 0.25
C LEU A 330 -9.87 -6.44 -0.75
N GLU A 331 -10.96 -5.80 -0.35
CA GLU A 331 -12.05 -5.44 -1.25
C GLU A 331 -11.61 -4.39 -2.26
N THR A 332 -10.79 -3.41 -1.85
CA THR A 332 -10.18 -2.45 -2.78
C THR A 332 -9.27 -3.16 -3.77
N SER A 333 -8.41 -4.08 -3.34
CA SER A 333 -7.59 -4.89 -4.24
C SER A 333 -8.42 -5.67 -5.26
N ARG A 334 -9.52 -6.32 -4.81
CA ARG A 334 -10.44 -7.05 -5.70
C ARG A 334 -11.12 -6.13 -6.69
N TRP A 335 -11.60 -4.98 -6.20
CA TRP A 335 -12.26 -3.96 -7.00
C TRP A 335 -11.33 -3.39 -8.07
N LEU A 336 -10.06 -3.15 -7.71
CA LEU A 336 -9.00 -2.66 -8.58
C LEU A 336 -8.64 -3.67 -9.67
N MET A 337 -8.35 -4.91 -9.27
CA MET A 337 -7.98 -5.97 -10.19
C MET A 337 -9.10 -6.30 -11.19
N ALA A 338 -10.36 -6.28 -10.76
CA ALA A 338 -11.51 -6.50 -11.63
C ALA A 338 -11.89 -5.24 -12.45
N ARG A 339 -11.23 -4.10 -12.21
CA ARG A 339 -11.55 -2.80 -12.79
C ARG A 339 -13.04 -2.45 -12.69
N THR A 340 -13.64 -2.72 -11.53
CA THR A 340 -15.12 -2.73 -11.37
C THR A 340 -15.77 -1.38 -11.67
N TRP A 341 -15.03 -0.27 -11.57
CA TRP A 341 -15.53 1.05 -11.97
C TRP A 341 -15.86 1.17 -13.47
N THR A 342 -15.37 0.23 -14.30
CA THR A 342 -15.68 0.13 -15.73
C THR A 342 -16.93 -0.71 -16.02
N ALA A 343 -17.42 -1.47 -15.03
CA ALA A 343 -18.57 -2.36 -15.21
C ALA A 343 -19.83 -1.55 -15.58
N GLU A 344 -20.56 -2.05 -16.59
CA GLU A 344 -21.82 -1.48 -17.10
C GLU A 344 -21.72 -0.03 -17.61
N ARG A 345 -20.49 0.49 -17.80
CA ARG A 345 -20.23 1.83 -18.32
C ARG A 345 -20.66 1.94 -19.79
N LYS A 346 -21.32 3.06 -20.13
CA LYS A 346 -21.82 3.34 -21.49
C LYS A 346 -21.63 4.81 -21.88
N GLY A 347 -21.58 5.09 -23.18
CA GLY A 347 -21.69 6.43 -23.74
C GLY A 347 -20.62 7.40 -23.22
N ARG A 348 -21.03 8.42 -22.45
CA ARG A 348 -20.13 9.44 -21.90
C ARG A 348 -19.05 8.81 -21.01
N GLY A 349 -19.41 7.88 -20.12
CA GLY A 349 -18.45 7.28 -19.20
C GLY A 349 -17.32 6.57 -19.94
N GLU A 350 -17.66 5.82 -20.99
CA GLU A 350 -16.69 5.07 -21.81
C GLU A 350 -15.69 6.00 -22.52
N ARG A 351 -16.19 7.14 -23.01
CA ARG A 351 -15.34 8.17 -23.61
C ARG A 351 -14.41 8.84 -22.58
N GLN A 352 -14.91 9.07 -21.36
CA GLN A 352 -14.12 9.68 -20.28
C GLN A 352 -13.01 8.73 -19.82
N GLY A 353 -13.31 7.45 -19.61
CA GLY A 353 -12.31 6.44 -19.22
C GLY A 353 -11.15 6.29 -20.21
N LYS A 354 -11.44 6.47 -21.51
CA LYS A 354 -10.47 6.41 -22.62
C LYS A 354 -9.81 7.76 -22.94
N ALA A 355 -10.23 8.84 -22.30
CA ALA A 355 -9.65 10.15 -22.55
C ALA A 355 -8.18 10.16 -22.10
N GLN A 356 -7.33 10.84 -22.89
CA GLN A 356 -5.93 11.06 -22.52
C GLN A 356 -5.87 11.89 -21.24
N LEU A 357 -5.01 11.46 -20.32
CA LEU A 357 -4.90 12.01 -18.98
C LEU A 357 -4.68 13.52 -19.00
N ALA A 358 -3.76 14.03 -19.81
CA ALA A 358 -3.47 15.47 -19.85
C ALA A 358 -4.70 16.31 -20.23
N SER A 359 -5.44 15.89 -21.26
CA SER A 359 -6.65 16.60 -21.70
C SER A 359 -7.79 16.49 -20.70
N TRP A 360 -8.02 15.28 -20.19
CA TRP A 360 -9.06 15.03 -19.19
C TRP A 360 -8.80 15.80 -17.90
N LEU A 361 -7.56 15.74 -17.41
CA LEU A 361 -7.17 16.38 -16.15
C LEU A 361 -7.26 17.91 -16.26
N GLY A 362 -6.81 18.50 -17.36
CA GLY A 362 -6.96 19.93 -17.60
C GLY A 362 -8.43 20.38 -17.51
N HIS A 363 -9.34 19.61 -18.11
CA HIS A 363 -10.78 19.91 -18.05
C HIS A 363 -11.35 19.74 -16.64
N LEU A 364 -11.00 18.65 -15.95
CA LEU A 364 -11.43 18.40 -14.57
C LEU A 364 -10.99 19.54 -13.65
N LEU A 365 -9.70 19.87 -13.64
CA LEU A 365 -9.16 20.92 -12.77
C LEU A 365 -9.75 22.30 -13.10
N GLY A 366 -10.03 22.58 -14.37
CA GLY A 366 -10.72 23.80 -14.79
C GLY A 366 -12.17 23.86 -14.29
N GLU A 367 -12.93 22.76 -14.39
CA GLU A 367 -14.31 22.65 -13.89
C GLU A 367 -14.35 22.81 -12.37
N GLU A 368 -13.54 22.04 -11.65
CA GLU A 368 -13.44 22.11 -10.19
C GLU A 368 -12.94 23.48 -9.74
N GLY A 369 -11.93 24.06 -10.41
CA GLY A 369 -11.43 25.38 -10.09
C GLY A 369 -12.50 26.49 -10.24
N ARG A 370 -13.31 26.44 -11.29
CA ARG A 370 -14.44 27.37 -11.47
C ARG A 370 -15.51 27.17 -10.40
N ALA A 371 -15.79 25.92 -10.04
CA ALA A 371 -16.77 25.58 -9.03
C ALA A 371 -16.32 25.96 -7.61
N LEU A 372 -15.00 26.03 -7.36
CA LEU A 372 -14.43 26.48 -6.08
C LEU A 372 -14.78 27.94 -5.76
N LYS A 373 -14.98 28.79 -6.78
CA LYS A 373 -15.41 30.20 -6.59
C LYS A 373 -14.61 30.96 -5.52
N LEU A 374 -13.27 30.88 -5.57
CA LEU A 374 -12.37 31.54 -4.60
C LEU A 374 -12.73 32.99 -4.24
N PRO A 375 -13.18 33.87 -5.17
CA PRO A 375 -13.60 35.22 -4.80
C PRO A 375 -14.69 35.28 -3.73
N LEU A 376 -15.58 34.28 -3.64
CA LEU A 376 -16.60 34.20 -2.59
C LEU A 376 -15.97 34.08 -1.20
N TYR A 377 -14.91 33.28 -1.07
CA TYR A 377 -14.24 33.02 0.20
C TYR A 377 -13.30 34.15 0.64
N THR A 378 -13.11 35.17 -0.19
CA THR A 378 -12.53 36.46 0.25
C THR A 378 -13.55 37.35 0.97
N GLN A 379 -14.84 37.05 0.82
CA GLN A 379 -15.96 37.76 1.47
C GLN A 379 -16.58 36.94 2.60
N ARG A 380 -16.52 35.61 2.50
CA ARG A 380 -17.03 34.62 3.47
C ARG A 380 -15.95 33.59 3.83
N PRO A 381 -14.81 33.98 4.40
CA PRO A 381 -13.71 33.07 4.73
C PRO A 381 -14.08 31.97 5.75
N GLU A 382 -15.12 32.19 6.56
CA GLU A 382 -15.65 31.23 7.53
C GLU A 382 -16.14 29.94 6.85
N ASP A 383 -16.70 30.05 5.64
CA ASP A 383 -17.31 28.93 4.91
C ASP A 383 -16.31 28.16 4.03
N LEU A 384 -15.02 28.56 4.01
CA LEU A 384 -14.02 27.92 3.14
C LEU A 384 -13.89 26.42 3.41
N ALA A 385 -14.09 25.98 4.65
CA ALA A 385 -14.06 24.58 5.05
C ALA A 385 -15.08 23.71 4.27
N GLU A 386 -16.21 24.29 3.81
CA GLU A 386 -17.20 23.59 2.98
C GLU A 386 -16.62 23.13 1.63
N GLN A 387 -15.51 23.74 1.18
CA GLN A 387 -14.84 23.39 -0.07
C GLN A 387 -13.67 22.42 0.11
N LEU A 388 -13.40 21.92 1.33
CA LEU A 388 -12.34 20.94 1.56
C LEU A 388 -12.38 19.76 0.58
N PRO A 389 -13.54 19.09 0.31
CA PRO A 389 -13.58 17.98 -0.64
C PRO A 389 -13.11 18.36 -2.05
N ARG A 390 -13.38 19.61 -2.47
CA ARG A 390 -12.97 20.12 -3.78
C ARG A 390 -11.49 20.46 -3.82
N ILE A 391 -11.00 21.12 -2.78
CA ILE A 391 -9.57 21.47 -2.65
C ILE A 391 -8.74 20.18 -2.60
N GLU A 392 -9.17 19.16 -1.86
CA GLU A 392 -8.52 17.84 -1.80
C GLU A 392 -8.49 17.14 -3.15
N GLN A 393 -9.57 17.22 -3.95
CA GLN A 393 -9.59 16.66 -5.30
C GLN A 393 -8.58 17.35 -6.23
N LEU A 394 -8.45 18.68 -6.15
CA LEU A 394 -7.44 19.43 -6.89
C LEU A 394 -6.02 19.02 -6.44
N LEU A 395 -5.80 18.95 -5.13
CA LEU A 395 -4.50 18.60 -4.53
C LEU A 395 -4.06 17.19 -4.89
N ALA A 396 -4.93 16.19 -4.77
CA ALA A 396 -4.58 14.80 -5.07
C ALA A 396 -4.11 14.64 -6.53
N TRP A 397 -4.83 15.24 -7.48
CA TRP A 397 -4.40 15.19 -8.88
C TRP A 397 -3.14 16.02 -9.16
N LEU A 398 -2.99 17.20 -8.56
CA LEU A 398 -1.76 17.98 -8.72
C LEU A 398 -0.56 17.29 -8.06
N HIS A 399 -0.74 16.58 -6.95
CA HIS A 399 0.34 15.83 -6.31
C HIS A 399 0.89 14.74 -7.23
N HIS A 400 0.01 13.98 -7.89
CA HIS A 400 0.42 12.80 -8.67
C HIS A 400 0.65 13.07 -10.17
N ALA A 401 -0.02 14.07 -10.73
CA ALA A 401 -0.15 14.23 -12.19
C ALA A 401 0.10 15.65 -12.71
N ARG A 402 0.54 16.62 -11.89
CA ARG A 402 0.79 17.99 -12.37
C ARG A 402 1.81 18.08 -13.51
N GLN A 403 2.77 17.14 -13.57
CA GLN A 403 3.79 17.05 -14.61
C GLN A 403 3.21 16.74 -16.00
N VAL A 404 2.02 16.16 -16.08
CA VAL A 404 1.37 15.86 -17.36
C VAL A 404 0.63 17.07 -17.94
N LEU A 405 0.49 18.14 -17.16
CA LEU A 405 -0.16 19.37 -17.59
C LEU A 405 0.88 20.28 -18.25
N GLU A 406 0.64 20.67 -19.50
CA GLU A 406 1.40 21.72 -20.18
C GLU A 406 1.02 23.13 -19.68
N ALA A 407 1.08 23.33 -18.36
CA ALA A 407 0.61 24.53 -17.68
C ALA A 407 1.73 25.20 -16.87
N PRO A 408 1.83 26.55 -16.88
CA PRO A 408 2.89 27.25 -16.15
C PRO A 408 2.63 27.25 -14.64
N GLN A 409 3.71 27.10 -13.87
CA GLN A 409 3.72 27.28 -12.40
C GLN A 409 2.82 26.31 -11.62
N MET A 410 2.65 25.07 -12.09
CA MET A 410 1.85 24.06 -11.38
C MET A 410 2.40 23.67 -10.01
N ASP A 411 3.72 23.59 -9.82
CA ASP A 411 4.32 23.31 -8.50
C ASP A 411 3.98 24.41 -7.49
N ARG A 412 4.05 25.68 -7.93
CA ARG A 412 3.69 26.82 -7.08
C ARG A 412 2.19 26.79 -6.74
N LEU A 413 1.34 26.53 -7.73
CA LEU A 413 -0.10 26.42 -7.50
C LEU A 413 -0.43 25.29 -6.51
N TYR A 414 0.23 24.14 -6.64
CA TYR A 414 0.08 23.04 -5.70
C TYR A 414 0.42 23.48 -4.27
N GLY A 415 1.55 24.17 -4.07
CA GLY A 415 1.91 24.73 -2.76
C GLY A 415 0.90 25.76 -2.24
N ASP A 416 0.41 26.66 -3.11
CA ASP A 416 -0.56 27.68 -2.73
C ASP A 416 -1.93 27.07 -2.34
N LEU A 417 -2.37 26.00 -3.03
CA LEU A 417 -3.58 25.25 -2.69
C LEU A 417 -3.40 24.41 -1.42
N LYS A 418 -2.20 23.86 -1.18
CA LYS A 418 -1.90 23.11 0.04
C LYS A 418 -2.02 24.01 1.27
N LYS A 419 -1.44 25.21 1.20
CA LYS A 419 -1.60 26.21 2.26
C LYS A 419 -3.06 26.65 2.45
N LEU A 420 -3.83 26.76 1.36
CA LEU A 420 -5.27 27.07 1.46
C LEU A 420 -6.05 25.96 2.17
N HIS A 421 -5.73 24.69 1.88
CA HIS A 421 -6.30 23.52 2.55
C HIS A 421 -5.95 23.51 4.05
N GLU A 422 -4.68 23.69 4.41
CA GLU A 422 -4.23 23.75 5.82
C GLU A 422 -4.98 24.86 6.61
N LEU A 423 -5.18 26.04 6.00
CA LEU A 423 -5.96 27.12 6.62
C LEU A 423 -7.45 26.80 6.74
N ALA A 424 -8.01 26.05 5.78
CA ALA A 424 -9.42 25.65 5.78
C ALA A 424 -9.73 24.60 6.85
N GLU A 425 -8.75 23.77 7.24
CA GLU A 425 -8.89 22.80 8.33
C GLU A 425 -8.79 23.43 9.73
N GLN A 426 -8.14 24.59 9.85
CA GLN A 426 -7.97 25.26 11.15
C GLN A 426 -9.31 25.78 11.73
N PRO A 427 -9.47 25.74 13.07
CA PRO A 427 -10.59 26.39 13.75
C PRO A 427 -10.67 27.88 13.41
N ILE A 428 -11.89 28.43 13.44
CA ILE A 428 -12.12 29.85 13.12
C ILE A 428 -11.56 30.76 14.22
N SER A 429 -10.68 31.68 13.84
CA SER A 429 -10.21 32.83 14.62
C SER A 429 -10.01 34.03 13.70
N ASP A 430 -9.94 35.24 14.23
CA ASP A 430 -9.73 36.46 13.42
C ASP A 430 -8.45 36.36 12.56
N GLU A 431 -7.37 35.83 13.14
CA GLU A 431 -6.09 35.61 12.46
C GLU A 431 -6.21 34.57 11.33
N VAL A 432 -6.94 33.47 11.56
CA VAL A 432 -7.17 32.43 10.54
C VAL A 432 -8.06 32.95 9.42
N LEU A 433 -9.10 33.73 9.73
CA LEU A 433 -9.98 34.30 8.70
C LEU A 433 -9.22 35.29 7.81
N GLU A 434 -8.36 36.15 8.37
CA GLU A 434 -7.51 37.03 7.59
C GLU A 434 -6.55 36.23 6.69
N ALA A 435 -5.87 35.21 7.25
CA ALA A 435 -4.99 34.33 6.49
C ALA A 435 -5.72 33.58 5.37
N ARG A 436 -6.95 33.11 5.59
CA ARG A 436 -7.80 32.49 4.55
C ARG A 436 -8.11 33.47 3.42
N ILE A 437 -8.46 34.72 3.73
CA ILE A 437 -8.71 35.76 2.71
C ILE A 437 -7.46 35.99 1.87
N GLU A 438 -6.30 36.20 2.51
CA GLU A 438 -5.04 36.45 1.83
C GLU A 438 -4.65 35.29 0.92
N GLN A 439 -4.74 34.05 1.44
CA GLN A 439 -4.38 32.86 0.68
C GLN A 439 -5.36 32.61 -0.48
N ALA A 440 -6.67 32.79 -0.28
CA ALA A 440 -7.65 32.68 -1.36
C ALA A 440 -7.38 33.69 -2.48
N ARG A 441 -7.03 34.94 -2.13
CA ARG A 441 -6.61 35.97 -3.11
C ARG A 441 -5.32 35.57 -3.83
N ALA A 442 -4.34 35.05 -3.09
CA ALA A 442 -3.06 34.63 -3.66
C ALA A 442 -3.25 33.53 -4.71
N VAL A 443 -4.05 32.50 -4.41
CA VAL A 443 -4.39 31.42 -5.34
C VAL A 443 -5.13 32.00 -6.55
N ASP A 444 -6.20 32.79 -6.34
CA ASP A 444 -7.04 33.34 -7.41
C ASP A 444 -6.25 34.23 -8.40
N GLN A 445 -5.25 34.96 -7.89
CA GLN A 445 -4.42 35.83 -8.70
C GLN A 445 -3.25 35.12 -9.39
N SER A 446 -2.91 33.90 -8.97
CA SER A 446 -1.76 33.14 -9.48
C SER A 446 -1.89 32.83 -10.98
N ARG A 447 -0.75 32.75 -11.67
CA ARG A 447 -0.74 32.44 -13.11
C ARG A 447 -1.18 31.00 -13.38
N GLY A 448 -0.79 30.07 -12.52
CA GLY A 448 -1.20 28.67 -12.61
C GLY A 448 -2.72 28.52 -12.52
N TRP A 449 -3.35 29.15 -11.53
CA TRP A 449 -4.80 29.13 -11.37
C TRP A 449 -5.52 29.72 -12.58
N LYS A 450 -5.12 30.92 -13.00
CA LYS A 450 -5.69 31.58 -14.19
C LYS A 450 -5.51 30.79 -15.48
N HIS A 451 -4.48 29.96 -15.58
CA HIS A 451 -4.32 29.05 -16.70
C HIS A 451 -5.31 27.89 -16.62
N LEU A 452 -5.42 27.22 -15.47
CA LEU A 452 -6.38 26.12 -15.27
C LEU A 452 -7.82 26.55 -15.54
N LEU A 453 -8.22 27.75 -15.10
CA LEU A 453 -9.60 28.23 -15.31
C LEU A 453 -9.95 28.54 -16.78
N LYS A 454 -8.97 28.56 -17.69
CA LYS A 454 -9.20 28.77 -19.13
C LYS A 454 -9.40 27.46 -19.91
N ALA A 455 -9.00 26.32 -19.34
CA ALA A 455 -9.25 24.99 -19.89
C ALA A 455 -10.71 24.56 -19.66
#